data_AF-A0A9K3J974-F1
#
_entry.id   AF-A0A9K3J974-F1
#
_cell.length_a   1.000
_cell.length_b   1.000
_cell.length_c   1.000
_cell.angle_alpha   90.00
_cell.angle_beta   90.00
_cell.angle_gamma   90.00
#
_symmetry.space_group_name_H-M   'P 1'
#
loop_
_entity.id
_entity.type
_entity.pdbx_description
1 polymer ?
#
loop_
_entity_poly.entity_id
_entity_poly.type
_entity_poly.pdbx_seq_one_letter_code
_entity_poly.pdbx_strand_id
1 'polypeptide(L)'
;MPHPLIGSKDTLGDIYYKNYTEEARGDAPHHPPWGLKQKDMFLEFAPCRDWFLNSFPPGEVNRQRARTHDGLYHAYIVGEANTRAANHQIVREWPTVVKERGDWEKYCERLLRQVKDFEKLKSAFAEGKAKFKSEKKSEEWGREGLRSKLRAAEELLSKKRAEWKEVCKKDNQCTFAARSKITDLEAQIATLKKEVEDVEADKEHVEV
;
A
#
# COMPACT_ATOMS: atom_id res chain seq x y z
N MET A 1 20.75 18.52 69.70
CA MET A 1 21.64 17.42 69.27
C MET A 1 22.79 18.05 68.47
N PRO A 2 24.06 17.82 68.83
CA PRO A 2 25.18 18.35 68.07
C PRO A 2 25.21 17.71 66.67
N HIS A 3 25.28 18.55 65.63
CA HIS A 3 25.41 18.07 64.25
C HIS A 3 26.73 17.31 64.09
N PRO A 4 26.75 16.10 63.49
CA PRO A 4 27.99 15.39 63.24
C PRO A 4 28.92 16.26 62.37
N LEU A 5 30.17 16.41 62.80
CA LEU A 5 31.20 17.11 62.01
C LEU A 5 31.41 16.34 60.70
N ILE A 6 30.96 16.93 59.58
CA ILE A 6 31.17 16.41 58.23
C ILE A 6 32.62 16.73 57.85
N GLY A 7 33.44 15.69 57.71
CA GLY A 7 34.82 15.80 57.27
C GLY A 7 34.91 15.94 55.76
N SER A 8 35.95 16.64 55.27
CA SER A 8 36.17 16.87 53.82
C SER A 8 36.47 15.59 53.02
N LYS A 9 36.59 14.43 53.69
CA LYS A 9 36.81 13.11 53.10
C LYS A 9 35.61 12.17 53.24
N ASP A 10 34.50 12.64 53.84
CA ASP A 10 33.31 11.82 54.02
C ASP A 10 32.64 11.54 52.67
N THR A 11 32.36 10.27 52.39
CA THR A 11 31.54 9.87 51.25
C THR A 11 30.06 10.16 51.52
N LEU A 12 29.22 10.17 50.47
CA LEU A 12 27.77 10.30 50.63
C LEU A 12 27.18 9.22 51.57
N GLY A 13 27.74 8.02 51.56
CA GLY A 13 27.38 6.97 52.51
C GLY A 13 27.75 7.31 53.95
N ASP A 14 28.93 7.88 54.18
CA ASP A 14 29.39 8.27 55.53
C ASP A 14 28.51 9.40 56.11
N ILE A 15 28.12 10.37 55.28
CA ILE A 15 27.23 11.46 55.67
C ILE A 15 25.83 10.95 56.03
N TYR A 16 25.30 10.01 55.24
CA TYR A 16 24.01 9.37 55.53
C TYR A 16 24.05 8.60 56.85
N TYR A 17 25.11 7.81 57.08
CA TYR A 17 25.21 6.99 58.29
C TYR A 17 25.48 7.76 59.57
N LYS A 18 26.15 8.91 59.49
CA LYS A 18 26.31 9.81 60.64
C LYS A 18 25.00 10.41 61.14
N ASN A 19 23.99 10.51 60.27
CA ASN A 19 22.67 11.08 60.59
C ASN A 19 21.57 10.02 60.73
N TYR A 20 21.86 8.77 60.39
CA TYR A 20 20.92 7.66 60.45
C TYR A 20 20.83 7.09 61.88
N THR A 21 19.63 7.05 62.45
CA THR A 21 19.33 6.34 63.70
C THR A 21 18.15 5.39 63.48
N GLU A 22 18.21 4.17 64.00
CA GLU A 22 17.12 3.18 63.80
C GLU A 22 15.82 3.64 64.47
N GLU A 23 15.93 4.39 65.57
CA GLU A 23 14.80 5.04 66.27
C GLU A 23 14.10 6.11 65.42
N ALA A 24 14.84 6.91 64.64
CA ALA A 24 14.25 7.92 63.75
C ALA A 24 13.61 7.31 62.49
N ARG A 25 14.00 6.09 62.11
CA ARG A 25 13.40 5.37 60.96
C ARG A 25 12.08 4.70 61.34
N GLY A 26 11.99 4.12 62.54
CA GLY A 26 10.87 3.26 62.92
C GLY A 26 10.67 2.11 61.92
N ASP A 27 9.41 1.86 61.54
CA ASP A 27 8.99 0.80 60.61
C ASP A 27 9.13 1.17 59.12
N ALA A 28 9.63 2.37 58.79
CA ALA A 28 9.77 2.79 57.40
C ALA A 28 10.84 1.94 56.66
N PRO A 29 10.59 1.54 55.40
CA PRO A 29 11.58 0.87 54.58
C PRO A 29 12.86 1.69 54.47
N HIS A 30 14.01 1.04 54.63
CA HIS A 30 15.30 1.71 54.52
C HIS A 30 15.52 2.24 53.10
N HIS A 31 15.59 3.57 52.96
CA HIS A 31 15.87 4.25 51.70
C HIS A 31 17.28 4.85 51.73
N PRO A 32 18.28 4.09 51.28
CA PRO A 32 19.62 4.63 51.22
C PRO A 32 19.74 5.69 50.11
N PRO A 33 20.73 6.60 50.21
CA PRO A 33 20.95 7.69 49.26
C PRO A 33 21.58 7.23 47.95
N TRP A 34 22.02 5.97 47.84
CA TRP A 34 22.53 5.41 46.60
C TRP A 34 21.39 4.96 45.69
N GLY A 35 21.58 5.17 44.38
CA GLY A 35 20.53 5.06 43.37
C GLY A 35 20.01 3.65 43.08
N LEU A 36 20.54 2.60 43.72
CA LEU A 36 20.05 1.23 43.56
C LEU A 36 19.04 0.86 44.66
N LYS A 37 17.80 0.59 44.25
CA LYS A 37 16.68 0.14 45.08
C LYS A 37 16.49 -1.37 44.96
N GLN A 38 15.87 -1.97 45.98
CA GLN A 38 15.33 -3.33 45.86
C GLN A 38 14.27 -3.34 44.75
N LYS A 39 14.48 -4.15 43.70
CA LYS A 39 13.73 -4.24 42.41
C LYS A 39 14.22 -3.37 41.25
N ASP A 40 15.33 -2.64 41.38
CA ASP A 40 15.94 -2.01 40.21
C ASP A 40 16.51 -3.06 39.26
N MET A 41 16.28 -2.88 37.96
CA MET A 41 16.92 -3.69 36.93
C MET A 41 18.35 -3.17 36.77
N PHE A 42 19.33 -4.06 36.85
CA PHE A 42 20.77 -3.80 36.69
C PHE A 42 21.11 -3.29 35.26
N LEU A 43 20.65 -2.08 34.92
CA LEU A 43 20.75 -1.50 33.58
C LEU A 43 21.98 -0.59 33.40
N GLU A 44 22.45 0.04 34.49
CA GLU A 44 23.59 0.98 34.43
C GLU A 44 24.88 0.37 35.00
N PHE A 45 25.95 0.39 34.21
CA PHE A 45 27.19 -0.35 34.53
C PHE A 45 27.90 0.12 35.81
N ALA A 46 27.98 1.43 36.07
CA ALA A 46 28.74 1.95 37.20
C ALA A 46 28.12 1.58 38.57
N PRO A 47 26.80 1.78 38.79
CA PRO A 47 26.16 1.33 40.03
C PRO A 47 26.16 -0.20 40.21
N CYS A 48 26.06 -0.96 39.12
CA CYS A 48 26.20 -2.42 39.16
C CYS A 48 27.60 -2.86 39.58
N ARG A 49 28.64 -2.19 39.07
CA ARG A 49 30.04 -2.49 39.37
C ARG A 49 30.37 -2.23 40.83
N ASP A 50 29.90 -1.11 41.40
CA ASP A 50 30.16 -0.76 42.79
C ASP A 50 29.48 -1.74 43.76
N TRP A 51 28.29 -2.23 43.39
CA TRP A 51 27.60 -3.33 44.08
C TRP A 51 28.36 -4.67 43.96
N PHE A 52 28.77 -5.06 42.75
CA PHE A 52 29.48 -6.32 42.49
C PHE A 52 30.86 -6.40 43.16
N LEU A 53 31.53 -5.27 43.36
CA LEU A 53 32.85 -5.20 43.98
C LEU A 53 32.80 -5.19 45.52
N ASN A 54 31.64 -5.43 46.15
CA ASN A 54 31.46 -5.40 47.61
C ASN A 54 32.06 -4.14 48.26
N SER A 55 32.10 -3.03 47.52
CA SER A 55 32.62 -1.75 47.99
C SER A 55 31.52 -1.05 48.78
N PHE A 56 31.10 -1.66 49.89
CA PHE A 56 30.20 -1.04 50.83
C PHE A 56 30.87 0.24 51.35
N PRO A 57 30.16 1.38 51.35
CA PRO A 57 30.70 2.61 51.91
C PRO A 57 31.20 2.35 53.34
N PRO A 58 32.33 2.95 53.78
CA PRO A 58 32.86 2.75 55.12
C PRO A 58 31.80 2.94 56.22
N GLY A 59 30.87 3.88 56.05
CA GLY A 59 29.71 4.08 56.91
C GLY A 59 28.75 2.87 56.99
N GLU A 60 28.45 2.20 55.87
CA GLU A 60 27.62 0.98 55.87
C GLU A 60 28.36 -0.16 56.57
N VAL A 61 29.66 -0.31 56.31
CA VAL A 61 30.49 -1.32 56.98
C VAL A 61 30.52 -1.08 58.49
N ASN A 62 30.73 0.16 58.92
CA ASN A 62 30.76 0.53 60.33
C ASN A 62 29.39 0.34 60.99
N ARG A 63 28.30 0.66 60.29
CA ARG A 63 26.94 0.39 60.76
C ARG A 63 26.69 -1.10 60.96
N GLN A 64 27.02 -1.94 59.98
CA GLN A 64 26.84 -3.39 60.08
C GLN A 64 27.69 -3.96 61.22
N ARG A 65 28.91 -3.44 61.43
CA ARG A 65 29.77 -3.81 62.57
C ARG A 65 29.24 -3.33 63.92
N ALA A 66 28.50 -2.22 63.96
CA ALA A 66 27.91 -1.66 65.18
C ALA A 66 26.58 -2.35 65.57
N ARG A 67 26.03 -3.21 64.72
CA ARG A 67 24.80 -3.96 65.05
C ARG A 67 25.06 -4.97 66.15
N THR A 68 24.04 -5.16 67.00
CA THR A 68 24.01 -6.28 67.94
C THR A 68 23.94 -7.59 67.16
N HIS A 69 24.45 -8.66 67.77
CA HIS A 69 24.35 -10.01 67.22
C HIS A 69 22.90 -10.39 66.87
N ASP A 70 21.95 -10.01 67.73
CA ASP A 70 20.52 -10.23 67.51
C ASP A 70 19.97 -9.46 66.29
N GLY A 71 20.38 -8.20 66.11
CA GLY A 71 20.01 -7.41 64.94
C GLY A 71 20.57 -7.94 63.62
N LEU A 72 21.78 -8.52 63.64
CA LEU A 72 22.35 -9.21 62.47
C LEU A 72 21.56 -10.48 62.13
N TYR A 73 21.20 -11.27 63.15
CA TYR A 73 20.43 -12.50 62.99
C TYR A 73 19.02 -12.20 62.44
N HIS A 74 18.34 -11.18 62.98
CA HIS A 74 17.03 -10.76 62.50
C HIS A 74 17.07 -10.26 61.05
N ALA A 75 18.06 -9.45 60.69
CA ALA A 75 18.24 -8.98 59.31
C ALA A 75 18.49 -10.14 58.33
N TYR A 76 19.27 -11.14 58.73
CA TYR A 76 19.49 -12.35 57.95
C TYR A 76 18.17 -13.13 57.72
N ILE A 77 17.39 -13.36 58.78
CA ILE A 77 16.10 -14.06 58.67
C ILE A 77 15.14 -13.33 57.73
N VAL A 78 15.01 -12.01 57.87
CA VAL A 78 14.10 -11.20 57.04
C VAL A 78 14.56 -11.22 55.58
N GLY A 79 15.87 -11.11 55.33
CA GLY A 79 16.44 -11.19 53.97
C GLY A 79 16.16 -12.55 53.32
N GLU A 80 16.38 -13.64 54.04
CA GLU A 80 16.08 -15.00 53.59
C GLU A 80 14.58 -15.19 53.31
N ALA A 81 13.72 -14.77 54.23
CA ALA A 81 12.26 -14.89 54.08
C ALA A 81 11.75 -14.14 52.84
N ASN A 82 12.20 -12.89 52.65
CA ASN A 82 11.84 -12.08 51.49
C ASN A 82 12.34 -12.69 50.17
N THR A 83 13.57 -13.19 50.16
CA THR A 83 14.15 -13.83 48.97
C THR A 83 13.38 -15.09 48.59
N ARG A 84 13.04 -15.93 49.59
CA ARG A 84 12.22 -17.13 49.37
C ARG A 84 10.81 -16.78 48.90
N ALA A 85 10.18 -15.77 49.49
CA ALA A 85 8.84 -15.31 49.06
C ALA A 85 8.85 -14.82 47.61
N ALA A 86 9.83 -14.01 47.22
CA ALA A 86 9.99 -13.54 45.85
C ALA A 86 10.22 -14.70 44.86
N ASN A 87 11.12 -15.63 45.20
CA ASN A 87 11.38 -16.81 44.38
C ASN A 87 10.12 -17.69 44.22
N HIS A 88 9.37 -17.89 45.30
CA HIS A 88 8.10 -18.63 45.23
C HIS A 88 7.07 -17.93 44.34
N GLN A 89 6.98 -16.61 44.38
CA GLN A 89 6.07 -15.85 43.51
C GLN A 89 6.47 -16.01 42.04
N ILE A 90 7.75 -15.86 41.72
CA ILE A 90 8.28 -16.05 40.35
C ILE A 90 7.95 -17.45 39.86
N VAL A 91 8.24 -18.49 40.65
CA VAL A 91 7.96 -19.89 40.27
C VAL A 91 6.46 -20.13 40.07
N ARG A 92 5.60 -19.51 40.89
CA ARG A 92 4.14 -19.61 40.74
C ARG A 92 3.63 -18.95 39.47
N GLU A 93 4.19 -17.80 39.08
CA GLU A 93 3.77 -17.04 37.90
C GLU A 93 4.42 -17.55 36.60
N TRP A 94 5.55 -18.24 36.70
CA TRP A 94 6.33 -18.72 35.56
C TRP A 94 5.51 -19.48 34.51
N PRO A 95 4.61 -20.43 34.86
CA PRO A 95 3.81 -21.14 33.87
C PRO A 95 2.90 -20.20 33.06
N THR A 96 2.34 -19.16 33.70
CA THR A 96 1.51 -18.15 33.03
C THR A 96 2.35 -17.33 32.06
N VAL A 97 3.51 -16.85 32.50
CA VAL A 97 4.44 -16.07 31.66
C VAL A 97 4.91 -16.89 30.46
N VAL A 98 5.20 -18.18 30.64
CA VAL A 98 5.58 -19.08 29.54
C VAL A 98 4.43 -19.27 28.55
N LYS A 99 3.20 -19.43 29.03
CA LYS A 99 2.01 -19.55 28.18
C LYS A 99 1.77 -18.27 27.37
N GLU A 100 1.78 -17.12 28.02
CA GLU A 100 1.57 -15.81 27.39
C GLU A 100 2.64 -15.52 26.32
N ARG A 101 3.90 -15.88 26.60
CA ARG A 101 4.98 -15.81 25.60
C ARG A 101 4.65 -16.65 24.37
N GLY A 102 4.25 -17.91 24.56
CA GLY A 102 3.91 -18.79 23.44
C GLY A 102 2.72 -18.29 22.61
N ASP A 103 1.71 -17.72 23.26
CA ASP A 103 0.56 -17.12 22.57
C ASP A 103 0.94 -15.84 21.79
N TRP A 104 1.84 -15.03 22.36
CA TRP A 104 2.42 -13.87 21.69
C TRP A 104 3.27 -14.23 20.47
N GLU A 105 4.09 -15.28 20.57
CA GLU A 105 4.90 -15.79 19.46
C GLU A 105 4.02 -16.27 18.30
N LYS A 106 2.96 -17.04 18.59
CA LYS A 106 1.97 -17.45 17.57
C LYS A 106 1.26 -16.26 16.93
N TYR A 107 0.95 -15.23 17.72
CA TYR A 107 0.36 -14.00 17.19
C TYR A 107 1.32 -13.30 16.21
N CYS A 108 2.59 -13.16 16.59
CA CYS A 108 3.63 -12.60 15.73
C CYS A 108 3.80 -13.41 14.43
N GLU A 109 3.85 -14.74 14.51
CA GLU A 109 3.94 -15.62 13.34
C GLU A 109 2.76 -15.42 12.38
N ARG A 110 1.54 -15.31 12.91
CA ARG A 110 0.34 -15.05 12.10
C ARG A 110 0.43 -13.71 11.39
N LEU A 111 0.85 -12.64 12.08
CA LEU A 111 1.04 -11.33 11.47
C LEU A 111 2.10 -11.37 10.37
N LEU A 112 3.24 -12.03 10.62
CA LEU A 112 4.29 -12.19 9.62
C LEU A 112 3.79 -12.92 8.37
N ARG A 113 2.93 -13.94 8.53
CA ARG A 113 2.30 -14.62 7.39
C ARG A 113 1.37 -13.68 6.62
N GLN A 114 0.54 -12.91 7.31
CA GLN A 114 -0.36 -11.94 6.69
C GLN A 114 0.40 -10.85 5.91
N VAL A 115 1.51 -10.36 6.44
CA VAL A 115 2.38 -9.40 5.75
C VAL A 115 2.94 -10.00 4.46
N LYS A 116 3.47 -11.22 4.51
CA LYS A 116 3.98 -11.93 3.32
C LYS A 116 2.89 -12.15 2.27
N ASP A 117 1.68 -12.52 2.69
CA ASP A 117 0.56 -12.74 1.77
C ASP A 117 0.08 -11.43 1.16
N PHE A 118 0.05 -10.34 1.93
CA PHE A 118 -0.27 -9.00 1.44
C PHE A 118 0.76 -8.53 0.41
N GLU A 119 2.05 -8.76 0.64
CA GLU A 119 3.10 -8.42 -0.33
C GLU A 119 2.93 -9.16 -1.66
N LYS A 120 2.60 -10.46 -1.61
CA LYS A 120 2.29 -11.26 -2.82
C LYS A 120 1.05 -10.75 -3.55
N LEU A 121 -0.01 -10.41 -2.82
CA LEU A 121 -1.23 -9.84 -3.42
C LEU A 121 -0.96 -8.48 -4.04
N LYS A 122 -0.13 -7.66 -3.40
CA LYS A 122 0.28 -6.35 -3.90
C LYS A 122 1.09 -6.47 -5.20
N SER A 123 2.01 -7.43 -5.29
CA SER A 123 2.76 -7.67 -6.53
C SER A 123 1.85 -8.19 -7.65
N ALA A 124 1.00 -9.18 -7.36
CA ALA A 124 0.03 -9.70 -8.33
C ALA A 124 -0.95 -8.63 -8.84
N PHE A 125 -1.40 -7.73 -7.95
CA PHE A 125 -2.23 -6.60 -8.33
C PHE A 125 -1.49 -5.61 -9.23
N ALA A 126 -0.23 -5.31 -8.95
CA ALA A 126 0.59 -4.43 -9.79
C ALA A 126 0.79 -5.03 -11.20
N GLU A 127 1.06 -6.33 -11.29
CA GLU A 127 1.16 -7.06 -12.57
C GLU A 127 -0.15 -7.06 -13.34
N GLY A 128 -1.27 -7.37 -12.66
CA GLY A 128 -2.60 -7.33 -13.26
C GLY A 128 -2.97 -5.94 -13.78
N LYS A 129 -2.65 -4.89 -13.03
CA LYS A 129 -2.83 -3.49 -13.43
C LYS A 129 -1.99 -3.13 -14.67
N ALA A 130 -0.76 -3.65 -14.77
CA ALA A 130 0.09 -3.43 -15.93
C ALA A 130 -0.47 -4.14 -17.19
N LYS A 131 -0.89 -5.41 -17.05
CA LYS A 131 -1.52 -6.18 -18.13
C LYS A 131 -2.79 -5.51 -18.64
N PHE A 132 -3.69 -5.12 -17.73
CA PHE A 132 -4.93 -4.42 -18.08
C PHE A 132 -4.67 -3.11 -18.84
N LYS A 133 -3.67 -2.32 -18.43
CA LYS A 133 -3.29 -1.10 -19.17
C LYS A 133 -2.76 -1.39 -20.57
N SER A 134 -2.00 -2.47 -20.74
CA SER A 134 -1.49 -2.90 -22.05
C SER A 134 -2.63 -3.34 -22.96
N GLU A 135 -3.53 -4.19 -22.46
CA GLU A 135 -4.72 -4.65 -23.18
C GLU A 135 -5.60 -3.47 -23.60
N LYS A 136 -5.88 -2.55 -22.66
CA LYS A 136 -6.65 -1.33 -22.96
C LYS A 136 -6.04 -0.53 -24.12
N LYS A 137 -4.73 -0.30 -24.12
CA LYS A 137 -4.03 0.39 -25.22
C LYS A 137 -4.16 -0.38 -26.54
N SER A 138 -4.02 -1.70 -26.50
CA SER A 138 -4.13 -2.54 -27.69
C SER A 138 -5.54 -2.52 -28.29
N GLU A 139 -6.57 -2.53 -27.44
CA GLU A 139 -7.97 -2.40 -27.89
C GLU A 139 -8.26 -1.02 -28.46
N GLU A 140 -7.75 0.04 -27.83
CA GLU A 140 -7.87 1.41 -28.32
C GLU A 140 -7.23 1.56 -29.71
N TRP A 141 -6.04 0.99 -29.91
CA TRP A 141 -5.37 0.95 -31.21
C TRP A 141 -6.16 0.15 -32.25
N GLY A 142 -6.73 -1.01 -31.85
CA GLY A 142 -7.59 -1.80 -32.71
C GLY A 142 -8.84 -1.03 -33.16
N ARG A 143 -9.50 -0.33 -32.22
CA ARG A 143 -10.66 0.54 -32.51
C ARG A 143 -10.30 1.67 -33.46
N GLU A 144 -9.18 2.36 -33.24
CA GLU A 144 -8.75 3.45 -34.13
C GLU A 144 -8.40 2.94 -35.53
N GLY A 145 -7.78 1.76 -35.63
CA GLY A 145 -7.53 1.08 -36.90
C GLY A 145 -8.83 0.79 -37.67
N LEU A 146 -9.87 0.29 -36.99
CA LEU A 146 -11.18 0.06 -37.60
C LEU A 146 -11.88 1.36 -38.02
N ARG A 147 -11.81 2.41 -37.18
CA ARG A 147 -12.36 3.74 -37.52
C ARG A 147 -11.70 4.34 -38.75
N SER A 148 -10.39 4.17 -38.89
CA SER A 148 -9.64 4.64 -40.06
C SER A 148 -10.03 3.89 -41.33
N LYS A 149 -10.20 2.57 -41.26
CA LYS A 149 -10.70 1.76 -42.38
C LYS A 149 -12.13 2.13 -42.78
N LEU A 150 -13.00 2.38 -41.80
CA LEU A 150 -14.37 2.82 -42.05
C LEU A 150 -14.40 4.16 -42.80
N ARG A 151 -13.64 5.16 -42.33
CA ARG A 151 -13.51 6.45 -43.01
C ARG A 151 -13.01 6.32 -44.45
N ALA A 152 -11.98 5.49 -44.68
CA ALA A 152 -11.46 5.25 -46.02
C ALA A 152 -12.51 4.59 -46.95
N ALA A 153 -13.30 3.64 -46.42
CA ALA A 153 -14.39 3.02 -47.16
C ALA A 153 -15.51 4.01 -47.48
N GLU A 154 -15.89 4.88 -46.52
CA GLU A 154 -16.89 5.92 -46.72
C GLU A 154 -16.45 6.95 -47.78
N GLU A 155 -15.19 7.37 -47.77
CA GLU A 155 -14.62 8.26 -48.79
C GLU A 155 -14.64 7.61 -50.18
N LEU A 156 -14.24 6.34 -50.27
CA LEU A 156 -14.25 5.60 -51.54
C LEU A 156 -15.69 5.43 -52.05
N LEU A 157 -16.62 5.14 -51.16
CA LEU A 157 -18.03 4.98 -51.49
C LEU A 157 -18.65 6.31 -51.94
N SER A 158 -18.28 7.43 -51.30
CA SER A 158 -18.68 8.78 -51.71
C SER A 158 -18.16 9.11 -53.12
N LYS A 159 -16.88 8.85 -53.40
CA LYS A 159 -16.28 9.02 -54.73
C LYS A 159 -17.00 8.17 -55.78
N LYS A 160 -17.22 6.88 -55.51
CA LYS A 160 -17.91 5.97 -56.42
C LYS A 160 -19.35 6.38 -56.69
N ARG A 161 -20.07 6.88 -55.68
CA ARG A 161 -21.42 7.44 -55.85
C ARG A 161 -21.41 8.68 -56.74
N ALA A 162 -20.42 9.57 -56.60
CA ALA A 162 -20.28 10.74 -57.45
C ALA A 162 -19.95 10.36 -58.91
N GLU A 163 -18.98 9.46 -59.12
CA GLU A 163 -18.63 8.90 -60.42
C GLU A 163 -19.85 8.26 -61.10
N TRP A 164 -20.61 7.43 -60.36
CA TRP A 164 -21.81 6.78 -60.86
C TRP A 164 -22.86 7.78 -61.32
N LYS A 165 -23.13 8.83 -60.53
CA LYS A 165 -24.08 9.89 -60.90
C LYS A 165 -23.67 10.59 -62.20
N GLU A 166 -22.38 10.89 -62.37
CA GLU A 166 -21.89 11.51 -63.61
C GLU A 166 -22.00 10.58 -64.82
N VAL A 167 -21.75 9.27 -64.65
CA VAL A 167 -21.96 8.27 -65.71
C VAL A 167 -23.44 8.20 -66.09
N CYS A 168 -24.35 8.10 -65.12
CA CYS A 168 -25.79 8.10 -65.38
C CYS A 168 -26.25 9.36 -66.10
N LYS A 169 -25.71 10.53 -65.73
CA LYS A 169 -26.04 11.80 -66.38
C LYS A 169 -25.62 11.80 -67.85
N LYS A 170 -24.40 11.36 -68.16
CA LYS A 170 -23.90 11.25 -69.53
C LYS A 170 -24.72 10.25 -70.35
N ASP A 171 -25.02 9.10 -69.79
CA ASP A 171 -25.80 8.07 -70.47
C ASP A 171 -27.24 8.53 -70.76
N ASN A 172 -27.89 9.20 -69.81
CA ASN A 172 -29.20 9.83 -70.01
C ASN A 172 -29.16 10.90 -71.12
N GLN A 173 -28.10 11.68 -71.21
CA GLN A 173 -27.93 12.67 -72.29
C GLN A 173 -27.77 11.99 -73.65
N CYS A 174 -26.93 10.96 -73.74
CA CYS A 174 -26.72 10.20 -74.97
C CYS A 174 -28.00 9.51 -75.46
N THR A 175 -28.72 8.85 -74.54
CA THR A 175 -29.99 8.18 -74.86
C THR A 175 -31.08 9.17 -75.27
N PHE A 176 -31.18 10.34 -74.61
CA PHE A 176 -32.09 11.39 -75.03
C PHE A 176 -31.77 11.94 -76.43
N ALA A 177 -30.49 12.17 -76.72
CA ALA A 177 -30.05 12.61 -78.05
C ALA A 177 -30.34 11.55 -79.14
N ALA A 178 -30.12 10.27 -78.83
CA ALA A 178 -30.46 9.17 -79.73
C ALA A 178 -31.97 9.08 -80.00
N ARG A 179 -32.81 9.20 -78.95
CA ARG A 179 -34.27 9.24 -79.09
C ARG A 179 -34.72 10.41 -79.96
N SER A 180 -34.17 11.60 -79.73
CA SER A 180 -34.50 12.78 -80.54
C SER A 180 -34.16 12.57 -82.02
N LYS A 181 -32.99 11.99 -82.32
CA LYS A 181 -32.61 11.63 -83.70
C LYS A 181 -33.53 10.58 -84.32
N ILE A 182 -33.95 9.57 -83.55
CA ILE A 182 -34.91 8.57 -84.03
C ILE A 182 -36.22 9.27 -84.41
N THR A 183 -36.75 10.14 -83.55
CA THR A 183 -37.97 10.90 -83.83
C THR A 183 -37.84 11.82 -85.05
N ASP A 184 -36.71 12.52 -85.21
CA ASP A 184 -36.46 13.34 -86.40
C ASP A 184 -36.41 12.51 -87.69
N LEU A 185 -35.74 11.34 -87.65
CA LEU A 185 -35.69 10.41 -88.78
C LEU A 185 -37.06 9.80 -89.08
N GLU A 186 -37.84 9.43 -88.07
CA GLU A 186 -39.22 8.98 -88.24
C GLU A 186 -40.10 10.04 -88.91
N ALA A 187 -39.95 11.31 -88.52
CA ALA A 187 -40.64 12.43 -89.17
C ALA A 187 -40.20 12.57 -90.64
N GLN A 188 -38.89 12.58 -90.92
CA GLN A 188 -38.37 12.62 -92.29
C GLN A 188 -38.91 11.48 -93.15
N ILE A 189 -38.91 10.24 -92.62
CA ILE A 189 -39.48 9.07 -93.29
C ILE A 189 -40.97 9.29 -93.58
N ALA A 190 -41.76 9.81 -92.63
CA ALA A 190 -43.17 10.08 -92.87
C ALA A 190 -43.39 11.12 -93.97
N THR A 191 -42.59 12.20 -94.02
CA THR A 191 -42.63 13.19 -95.11
C THR A 191 -42.27 12.57 -96.46
N LEU A 192 -41.15 11.86 -96.53
CA LEU A 192 -40.71 11.19 -97.77
C LEU A 192 -41.74 10.16 -98.24
N LYS A 193 -42.37 9.44 -97.31
CA LYS A 193 -43.41 8.46 -97.64
C LYS A 193 -44.65 9.14 -98.22
N LYS A 194 -45.03 10.30 -97.67
CA LYS A 194 -46.10 11.12 -98.24
C LYS A 194 -45.75 11.64 -99.64
N GLU A 195 -44.52 12.13 -99.84
CA GLU A 195 -44.06 12.57 -101.17
C GLU A 195 -44.06 11.42 -102.20
N VAL A 196 -43.71 10.18 -101.79
CA VAL A 196 -43.81 9.00 -102.65
C VAL A 196 -45.27 8.67 -102.98
N GLU A 197 -46.17 8.70 -101.99
CA GLU A 197 -47.61 8.47 -102.21
C GLU A 197 -48.21 9.55 -103.15
N ASP A 198 -47.82 10.82 -103.00
CA ASP A 198 -48.25 11.91 -103.88
C ASP A 198 -47.73 11.71 -105.33
N VAL A 199 -46.48 11.27 -105.51
CA VAL A 199 -45.89 10.97 -106.84
C VAL A 199 -46.50 9.71 -107.48
N GLU A 200 -46.88 8.70 -106.69
CA GLU A 200 -47.61 7.53 -107.19
C GLU A 200 -49.04 7.91 -107.60
N ALA A 201 -49.73 8.76 -106.83
CA ALA A 201 -51.05 9.28 -107.19
C ALA A 201 -51.02 10.15 -108.45
N ASP A 202 -49.97 10.96 -108.64
CA ASP A 202 -49.78 11.76 -109.87
C ASP A 202 -49.49 10.87 -111.10
N LYS A 203 -48.83 9.71 -110.92
CA LYS A 203 -48.65 8.72 -112.01
C LYS A 203 -49.95 8.03 -112.37
N GLU A 204 -50.78 7.67 -111.40
CA GLU A 204 -52.12 7.10 -111.65
C GLU A 204 -53.09 8.12 -112.29
N HIS A 205 -52.87 9.42 -112.09
CA HIS A 205 -53.64 10.48 -112.76
C HIS A 205 -53.17 10.84 -114.18
N VAL A 206 -51.98 10.41 -114.60
CA VAL A 206 -51.41 10.67 -115.94
C VAL A 206 -51.70 9.54 -116.94
N GLU A 207 -52.21 8.39 -116.50
CA GLU A 207 -52.58 7.24 -117.37
C GLU A 207 -54.09 7.14 -117.72
N VAL A 208 -54.87 8.24 -117.68
CA VAL A 208 -56.28 8.28 -118.14
C VAL A 208 -56.42 8.94 -119.52
#